data_AF-A0A730ZNL2-F1
#
_entry.id   AF-A0A730ZNL2-F1
#
_cell.length_a   1.000
_cell.length_b   1.000
_cell.length_c   1.000
_cell.angle_alpha   90.00
_cell.angle_beta   90.00
_cell.angle_gamma   90.00
#
_symmetry.space_group_name_H-M   'P 1'
#
loop_
_entity.id
_entity.type
_entity.pdbx_description
1 polymer ?
#
loop_
_entity_poly.entity_id
_entity_poly.type
_entity_poly.pdbx_seq_one_letter_code
_entity_poly.pdbx_strand_id
1 'polypeptide(L)'
;DSESETLAATPKAVKTAYDLANAKYTAQDATTTRKGIVQLSNATDSVSETLAATPKAVKVAYDLANAKYTAQDATTARKGIIQLSNATDSTSETLAATPKAVKSAMDNANGRLEKNSNGGDIPDKKQFARTIGAVTSTTITLGE
;
A
#
# COMPACT_ATOMS: atom_id res chain seq x y z
N ASP A 1 65.03 21.20 -0.97
CA ASP A 1 64.41 22.40 -0.38
C ASP A 1 65.44 23.45 -0.08
N SER A 2 65.06 24.73 -0.16
CA SER A 2 65.82 25.83 0.41
C SER A 2 65.21 26.14 1.78
N GLU A 3 66.01 26.01 2.84
CA GLU A 3 65.59 26.35 4.21
C GLU A 3 66.01 27.78 4.61
N SER A 4 66.43 28.59 3.63
CA SER A 4 66.89 29.95 3.90
C SER A 4 65.70 30.88 4.16
N GLU A 5 65.63 31.41 5.38
CA GLU A 5 64.69 32.46 5.76
C GLU A 5 65.20 33.88 5.41
N THR A 6 66.44 34.00 4.93
CA THR A 6 67.12 35.29 4.69
C THR A 6 67.22 35.68 3.22
N LEU A 7 66.93 34.78 2.29
CA LEU A 7 66.92 35.03 0.85
C LEU A 7 65.49 35.27 0.34
N ALA A 8 65.28 36.37 -0.39
CA ALA A 8 63.97 36.66 -0.98
C ALA A 8 63.65 35.70 -2.14
N ALA A 9 62.43 35.15 -2.15
CA ALA A 9 61.93 34.38 -3.27
C ALA A 9 61.81 35.26 -4.53
N THR A 10 62.14 34.71 -5.70
CA THR A 10 61.91 35.44 -6.96
C THR A 10 60.40 35.63 -7.19
N PRO A 11 59.96 36.72 -7.83
CA PRO A 11 58.55 36.93 -8.16
C PRO A 11 57.92 35.76 -8.94
N LYS A 12 58.71 35.09 -9.79
CA LYS A 12 58.27 33.90 -10.53
C LYS A 12 57.98 32.72 -9.59
N ALA A 13 58.82 32.49 -8.59
CA ALA A 13 58.62 31.43 -7.60
C ALA A 13 57.36 31.69 -6.76
N VAL A 14 57.16 32.93 -6.31
CA VAL A 14 55.96 33.34 -5.57
C VAL A 14 54.70 33.14 -6.41
N LYS A 15 54.70 33.58 -7.67
CA LYS A 15 53.57 33.39 -8.58
C LYS A 15 53.26 31.91 -8.82
N THR A 16 54.29 31.09 -9.00
CA THR A 16 54.12 29.64 -9.23
C THR A 16 53.50 28.96 -8.01
N ALA A 17 53.95 29.31 -6.80
CA ALA A 17 53.38 28.80 -5.56
C ALA A 17 51.92 29.24 -5.36
N TYR A 18 51.60 30.51 -5.68
CA TYR A 18 50.24 31.04 -5.63
C TYR A 18 49.32 30.32 -6.61
N ASP A 19 49.73 30.18 -7.88
CA ASP A 19 48.92 29.51 -8.91
C ASP A 19 48.70 28.03 -8.54
N LEU A 20 49.71 27.35 -7.99
CA LEU A 20 49.62 25.97 -7.51
C LEU A 20 48.65 25.83 -6.33
N ALA A 21 48.71 26.76 -5.36
CA ALA A 21 47.76 26.79 -4.25
C ALA A 21 46.34 27.06 -4.75
N ASN A 22 46.16 28.07 -5.60
CA ASN A 22 44.86 28.43 -6.15
C ASN A 22 44.25 27.26 -6.95
N ALA A 23 45.04 26.56 -7.78
CA ALA A 23 44.59 25.37 -8.50
C ALA A 23 44.22 24.20 -7.57
N LYS A 24 44.93 24.03 -6.44
CA LYS A 24 44.67 22.98 -5.45
C LYS A 24 43.46 23.27 -4.56
N TYR A 25 43.15 24.55 -4.32
CA TYR A 25 42.07 25.01 -3.44
C TYR A 25 40.86 25.58 -4.19
N THR A 26 40.87 25.63 -5.54
CA THR A 26 39.67 25.94 -6.32
C THR A 26 38.68 24.80 -6.13
N ALA A 27 37.59 25.05 -5.41
CA ALA A 27 36.55 24.07 -5.19
C ALA A 27 35.93 23.66 -6.53
N GLN A 28 35.99 22.37 -6.86
CA GLN A 28 35.31 21.82 -8.03
C GLN A 28 33.89 21.40 -7.64
N ASP A 29 32.98 21.41 -8.61
CA ASP A 29 31.63 20.87 -8.42
C ASP A 29 31.68 19.38 -8.12
N ALA A 30 30.87 18.95 -7.15
CA ALA A 30 30.68 17.54 -6.86
C ALA A 30 29.93 16.85 -8.00
N THR A 31 30.24 15.58 -8.20
CA THR A 31 29.50 14.66 -9.06
C THR A 31 29.22 13.37 -8.30
N THR A 32 28.47 12.44 -8.90
CA THR A 32 28.23 11.11 -8.33
C THR A 32 29.50 10.26 -8.18
N THR A 33 30.60 10.64 -8.83
CA THR A 33 31.89 9.92 -8.82
C THR A 33 33.06 10.76 -8.29
N ARG A 34 32.87 12.07 -8.08
CA ARG A 34 33.92 13.00 -7.63
C ARG A 34 33.41 13.89 -6.50
N LYS A 35 34.14 13.94 -5.40
CA LYS A 35 33.85 14.87 -4.29
C LYS A 35 34.07 16.32 -4.74
N GLY A 36 33.26 17.25 -4.23
CA GLY A 36 33.33 18.66 -4.56
C GLY A 36 32.33 19.50 -3.75
N ILE A 37 32.05 20.72 -4.19
CA ILE A 37 31.02 21.61 -3.64
C ILE A 37 29.69 21.44 -4.40
N VAL A 38 28.57 21.70 -3.72
CA VAL A 38 27.22 21.62 -4.28
C VAL A 38 26.42 22.83 -3.81
N GLN A 39 25.57 23.39 -4.68
CA GLN A 39 24.60 24.40 -4.28
C GLN A 39 23.34 23.74 -3.72
N LEU A 40 22.81 24.30 -2.63
CA LEU A 40 21.60 23.79 -2.00
C LEU A 40 20.33 24.34 -2.66
N SER A 41 19.32 23.50 -2.81
CA SER A 41 18.01 23.87 -3.34
C SER A 41 16.89 23.51 -2.37
N ASN A 42 15.93 24.44 -2.23
CA ASN A 42 14.69 24.24 -1.49
C ASN A 42 13.53 23.75 -2.39
N ALA A 43 13.76 23.53 -3.69
CA ALA A 43 12.75 23.02 -4.59
C ALA A 43 12.39 21.57 -4.27
N THR A 44 11.10 21.22 -4.41
CA THR A 44 10.54 19.89 -4.08
C THR A 44 10.27 19.02 -5.30
N ASP A 45 10.44 19.60 -6.49
CA ASP A 45 10.17 19.03 -7.81
C ASP A 45 11.37 19.20 -8.76
N SER A 46 12.53 19.57 -8.21
CA SER A 46 13.75 19.77 -9.00
C SER A 46 14.23 18.47 -9.63
N VAL A 47 14.53 18.53 -10.93
CA VAL A 47 15.17 17.46 -11.70
C VAL A 47 16.69 17.67 -11.84
N SER A 48 17.25 18.70 -11.19
CA SER A 48 18.68 18.98 -11.26
C SER A 48 19.51 17.89 -10.57
N GLU A 49 20.53 17.40 -11.26
CA GLU A 49 21.56 16.51 -10.72
C GLU A 49 22.76 17.26 -10.10
N THR A 50 22.79 18.59 -10.21
CA THR A 50 23.90 19.43 -9.72
C THR A 50 23.59 20.17 -8.41
N LEU A 51 22.36 20.04 -7.90
CA LEU A 51 21.90 20.68 -6.67
C LEU A 51 21.57 19.62 -5.61
N ALA A 52 21.87 19.92 -4.34
CA ALA A 52 21.47 19.06 -3.22
C ALA A 52 20.19 19.60 -2.58
N ALA A 53 19.25 18.70 -2.27
CA ALA A 53 18.04 19.05 -1.54
C ALA A 53 18.34 19.47 -0.10
N THR A 54 17.67 20.50 0.40
CA THR A 54 17.72 20.87 1.82
C THR A 54 16.77 20.03 2.67
N PRO A 55 16.98 19.98 4.00
CA PRO A 55 16.01 19.40 4.93
C PRO A 55 14.60 20.02 4.80
N LYS A 56 14.51 21.31 4.41
CA LYS A 56 13.22 21.99 4.16
C LYS A 56 12.49 21.38 2.97
N ALA A 57 13.18 21.17 1.85
CA ALA A 57 12.58 20.52 0.67
C ALA A 57 12.13 19.09 1.00
N VAL A 58 12.99 18.31 1.68
CA VAL A 58 12.68 16.94 2.09
C VAL A 58 11.48 16.89 3.03
N LYS A 59 11.39 17.81 4.00
CA LYS A 59 10.26 17.89 4.91
C LYS A 59 8.95 18.22 4.18
N VAL A 60 8.96 19.15 3.24
CA VAL A 60 7.75 19.49 2.45
C VAL A 60 7.30 18.29 1.62
N ALA A 61 8.23 17.57 0.96
CA ALA A 61 7.90 16.36 0.23
C ALA A 61 7.33 15.26 1.13
N TYR A 62 7.90 15.08 2.33
CA TYR A 62 7.40 14.15 3.35
C TYR A 62 5.99 14.52 3.83
N ASP A 63 5.77 15.77 4.20
CA ASP A 63 4.47 16.28 4.65
C ASP A 63 3.40 16.11 3.55
N LEU A 64 3.75 16.39 2.29
CA LEU A 64 2.87 16.18 1.13
C LEU A 64 2.53 14.71 0.91
N ALA A 65 3.50 13.81 1.03
CA ALA A 65 3.28 12.38 0.92
C ALA A 65 2.38 11.86 2.05
N ASN A 66 2.62 12.33 3.28
CA ASN A 66 1.80 11.97 4.45
C ASN A 66 0.38 12.52 4.34
N ALA A 67 0.20 13.74 3.80
CA ALA A 67 -1.11 14.36 3.59
C ALA A 67 -1.93 13.68 2.47
N LYS A 68 -1.28 13.13 1.43
CA LYS A 68 -1.98 12.38 0.38
C LYS A 68 -2.54 11.03 0.86
N TYR A 69 -2.09 10.55 2.02
CA TYR A 69 -2.59 9.30 2.61
C TYR A 69 -3.82 9.48 3.49
N THR A 70 -4.74 10.39 3.14
CA THR A 70 -6.11 10.35 3.68
C THR A 70 -6.85 9.22 2.97
N ALA A 71 -6.71 7.99 3.45
CA ALA A 71 -7.48 6.88 2.94
C ALA A 71 -8.97 7.18 3.17
N GLN A 72 -9.71 7.42 2.09
CA GLN A 72 -11.15 7.63 2.16
C GLN A 72 -11.85 6.28 2.13
N ASP A 73 -12.92 6.14 2.89
CA ASP A 73 -13.76 4.95 2.82
C ASP A 73 -14.38 4.83 1.42
N ALA A 74 -14.35 3.61 0.90
CA ALA A 74 -15.02 3.29 -0.34
C ALA A 74 -16.54 3.31 -0.11
N THR A 75 -17.26 3.69 -1.16
CA THR A 75 -18.71 3.59 -1.25
C THR A 75 -19.05 2.96 -2.59
N THR A 76 -20.31 2.62 -2.81
CA THR A 76 -20.77 2.13 -4.12
C THR A 76 -20.57 3.14 -5.25
N ALA A 77 -20.42 4.43 -4.94
CA ALA A 77 -20.19 5.50 -5.91
C ALA A 77 -18.73 6.01 -5.98
N ARG A 78 -17.89 5.68 -4.99
CA ARG A 78 -16.53 6.22 -4.85
C ARG A 78 -15.54 5.15 -4.44
N LYS A 79 -14.43 5.02 -5.16
CA LYS A 79 -13.32 4.15 -4.79
C LYS A 79 -12.68 4.59 -3.47
N GLY A 80 -12.23 3.65 -2.65
CA GLY A 80 -11.61 3.91 -1.34
C GLY A 80 -11.14 2.63 -0.66
N ILE A 81 -10.89 2.70 0.65
CA ILE A 81 -10.59 1.56 1.52
C ILE A 81 -11.87 0.96 2.12
N ILE A 82 -11.89 -0.35 2.35
CA ILE A 82 -13.00 -1.07 3.00
C ILE A 82 -12.42 -2.05 4.01
N GLN A 83 -13.12 -2.26 5.13
CA GLN A 83 -12.83 -3.34 6.07
C GLN A 83 -13.53 -4.65 5.64
N LEU A 84 -12.80 -5.76 5.72
CA LEU A 84 -13.34 -7.07 5.36
C LEU A 84 -14.11 -7.69 6.53
N SER A 85 -15.23 -8.34 6.22
CA SER A 85 -16.06 -9.06 7.18
C SER A 85 -16.29 -10.51 6.77
N ASN A 86 -16.26 -11.40 7.76
CA ASN A 86 -16.60 -12.81 7.59
C ASN A 86 -18.07 -13.10 7.95
N ALA A 87 -18.86 -12.08 8.34
CA ALA A 87 -20.26 -12.26 8.69
C ALA A 87 -21.09 -12.66 7.45
N THR A 88 -22.02 -13.59 7.61
CA THR A 88 -22.91 -14.09 6.55
C THR A 88 -24.29 -13.44 6.56
N ASP A 89 -24.55 -12.59 7.55
CA ASP A 89 -25.82 -11.92 7.86
C ASP A 89 -25.66 -10.41 8.05
N SER A 90 -24.51 -9.85 7.67
CA SER A 90 -24.24 -8.42 7.85
C SER A 90 -25.16 -7.57 6.98
N THR A 91 -25.70 -6.51 7.58
CA THR A 91 -26.45 -5.45 6.89
C THR A 91 -25.57 -4.23 6.57
N SER A 92 -24.26 -4.31 6.83
CA SER A 92 -23.35 -3.18 6.61
C SER A 92 -23.07 -2.94 5.12
N GLU A 93 -23.20 -1.70 4.68
CA GLU A 93 -22.80 -1.25 3.34
C GLU A 93 -21.34 -0.76 3.29
N THR A 94 -20.65 -0.71 4.44
CA THR A 94 -19.26 -0.23 4.55
C THR A 94 -18.23 -1.36 4.67
N LEU A 95 -18.69 -2.60 4.77
CA LEU A 95 -17.85 -3.79 4.87
C LEU A 95 -17.96 -4.62 3.60
N ALA A 96 -16.85 -5.22 3.15
CA ALA A 96 -16.88 -6.20 2.07
C ALA A 96 -16.88 -7.63 2.63
N ALA A 97 -17.70 -8.49 2.04
CA ALA A 97 -17.69 -9.91 2.34
C ALA A 97 -16.39 -10.57 1.87
N THR A 98 -15.81 -11.45 2.69
CA THR A 98 -14.67 -12.28 2.30
C THR A 98 -15.12 -13.51 1.51
N PRO A 99 -14.20 -14.16 0.75
CA PRO A 99 -14.48 -15.48 0.16
C PRO A 99 -14.95 -16.52 1.19
N LYS A 100 -14.51 -16.42 2.45
CA LYS A 100 -14.98 -17.28 3.55
C LYS A 100 -16.46 -17.06 3.84
N ALA A 101 -16.91 -15.81 4.00
CA ALA A 101 -18.33 -15.50 4.20
C ALA A 101 -19.18 -16.01 3.04
N VAL A 102 -18.74 -15.73 1.81
CA VAL A 102 -19.46 -16.15 0.60
C VAL A 102 -19.52 -17.69 0.52
N LYS A 103 -18.43 -18.40 0.82
CA LYS A 103 -18.43 -19.87 0.84
C LYS A 103 -19.37 -20.41 1.92
N SER A 104 -19.34 -19.87 3.13
CA SER A 104 -20.24 -20.32 4.20
C SER A 104 -21.72 -20.13 3.85
N ALA A 105 -22.07 -19.00 3.20
CA ALA A 105 -23.42 -18.78 2.70
C ALA A 105 -23.80 -19.78 1.59
N MET A 106 -22.88 -20.05 0.65
CA MET A 106 -23.09 -21.04 -0.42
C MET A 106 -23.23 -22.47 0.14
N ASP A 107 -22.38 -22.88 1.07
CA ASP A 107 -22.46 -24.21 1.70
C ASP A 107 -23.80 -24.39 2.43
N ASN A 108 -24.25 -23.37 3.18
CA ASN A 108 -25.57 -23.39 3.83
C ASN A 108 -26.71 -23.48 2.81
N ALA A 109 -26.63 -22.74 1.70
CA ALA A 109 -27.63 -22.82 0.62
C ALA A 109 -27.67 -24.21 -0.02
N ASN A 110 -26.50 -24.80 -0.30
CA ASN A 110 -26.41 -26.15 -0.84
C ASN A 110 -27.03 -27.20 0.10
N GLY A 111 -26.74 -27.12 1.41
CA GLY A 111 -27.34 -28.03 2.40
C GLY A 111 -28.87 -27.92 2.48
N ARG A 112 -29.44 -26.74 2.26
CA ARG A 112 -30.90 -26.55 2.19
C ARG A 112 -31.54 -27.09 0.91
N LEU A 113 -30.76 -27.32 -0.14
CA LEU A 113 -31.22 -27.88 -1.42
C LEU A 113 -31.04 -29.39 -1.52
N GLU A 114 -30.45 -30.04 -0.50
CA GLU A 114 -30.26 -31.49 -0.48
C GLU A 114 -31.61 -32.21 -0.43
N LYS A 115 -32.06 -32.70 -1.60
CA LYS A 115 -33.37 -33.36 -1.76
C LYS A 115 -33.57 -34.56 -0.83
N ASN A 116 -32.51 -35.28 -0.51
CA ASN A 116 -32.56 -36.45 0.38
C ASN A 116 -32.81 -36.05 1.85
N SER A 117 -32.61 -34.77 2.20
CA SER A 117 -32.84 -34.20 3.52
C SER A 117 -34.19 -33.47 3.62
N ASN A 118 -34.91 -33.28 2.50
CA ASN A 118 -36.21 -32.61 2.48
C ASN A 118 -37.26 -33.47 3.22
N GLY A 119 -37.64 -33.03 4.42
CA GLY A 119 -38.58 -33.72 5.29
C GLY A 119 -37.95 -34.80 6.17
N GLY A 120 -36.61 -34.88 6.27
CA GLY A 120 -35.93 -35.77 7.21
C GLY A 120 -36.21 -35.44 8.67
N ASP A 121 -36.56 -34.19 8.97
CA ASP A 121 -36.98 -33.67 10.25
C ASP A 121 -38.46 -33.97 10.59
N ILE A 122 -39.23 -34.53 9.65
CA ILE A 122 -40.64 -34.86 9.85
C ILE A 122 -40.74 -36.23 10.55
N PRO A 123 -41.21 -36.30 11.82
CA PRO A 123 -41.19 -37.55 12.59
C PRO A 123 -42.13 -38.62 12.04
N ASP A 124 -43.31 -38.24 11.52
CA ASP A 124 -44.24 -39.11 10.81
C ASP A 124 -44.58 -38.52 9.45
N LYS A 125 -43.78 -38.88 8.44
CA LYS A 125 -43.95 -38.42 7.05
C LYS A 125 -45.31 -38.80 6.47
N LYS A 126 -45.89 -39.93 6.88
CA LYS A 126 -47.18 -40.42 6.37
C LYS A 126 -48.32 -39.57 6.95
N GLN A 127 -48.29 -39.29 8.25
CA GLN A 127 -49.27 -38.40 8.87
C GLN A 127 -49.15 -36.98 8.34
N PHE A 128 -47.93 -36.46 8.20
CA PHE A 128 -47.70 -35.14 7.61
C PHE A 128 -48.34 -35.03 6.22
N ALA A 129 -48.08 -35.99 5.31
CA ALA A 129 -48.64 -36.00 3.96
C ALA A 129 -50.18 -36.02 3.95
N ARG A 130 -50.82 -36.72 4.90
CA ARG A 130 -52.28 -36.71 5.07
C ARG A 130 -52.78 -35.36 5.59
N THR A 131 -52.14 -34.79 6.60
CA THR A 131 -52.52 -33.52 7.23
C THR A 131 -52.52 -32.37 6.22
N ILE A 132 -51.54 -32.34 5.30
CA ILE A 132 -51.46 -31.31 4.25
C ILE A 132 -52.30 -31.64 3.00
N GLY A 133 -53.01 -32.78 2.97
CA GLY A 133 -53.84 -33.19 1.84
C GLY A 133 -53.08 -33.64 0.59
N ALA A 134 -51.77 -33.92 0.69
CA ALA A 134 -50.97 -34.39 -0.44
C ALA A 134 -51.38 -35.81 -0.89
N VAL A 135 -51.99 -36.59 0.00
CA VAL A 135 -52.52 -37.93 -0.25
C VAL A 135 -53.79 -38.18 0.56
N THR A 136 -54.74 -38.91 -0.03
CA THR A 136 -56.01 -39.31 0.61
C THR A 136 -56.02 -40.79 1.06
N SER A 137 -54.98 -41.55 0.71
CA SER A 137 -54.86 -42.98 1.03
C SER A 137 -54.45 -43.22 2.50
N THR A 138 -55.05 -44.24 3.12
CA THR A 138 -54.63 -44.75 4.44
C THR A 138 -53.36 -45.59 4.38
N THR A 139 -53.01 -46.12 3.20
CA THR A 139 -51.79 -46.89 2.95
C THR A 139 -50.87 -46.09 2.03
N ILE A 140 -49.71 -45.67 2.54
CA ILE A 140 -48.70 -44.91 1.80
C ILE A 140 -47.35 -45.64 1.94
N THR A 141 -46.69 -45.85 0.80
CA THR A 141 -45.29 -46.27 0.71
C THR A 141 -44.50 -45.07 0.21
N LEU A 142 -43.52 -44.62 0.98
CA LEU A 142 -42.57 -43.61 0.56
C LEU A 142 -41.33 -44.35 0.03
N GLY A 143 -40.76 -43.88 -1.08
CA GLY A 143 -39.46 -44.38 -1.54
C GLY A 143 -38.41 -43.93 -0.54
N GLU A 144 -37.90 -44.88 0.25
CA GLU A 144 -36.72 -44.70 1.10
C GLU A 144 -35.46 -45.09 0.33
#